data_AF-A0A3P5X727-F1
#
_entry.id   AF-A0A3P5X727-F1
#
_cell.length_a   1.000
_cell.length_b   1.000
_cell.length_c   1.000
_cell.angle_alpha   90.00
_cell.angle_beta   90.00
_cell.angle_gamma   90.00
#
_symmetry.space_group_name_H-M   'P 1'
#
loop_
_entity.id
_entity.type
_entity.pdbx_description
1 polymer ?
#
loop_
_entity_poly.entity_id
_entity_poly.type
_entity_poly.pdbx_seq_one_letter_code
_entity_poly.pdbx_strand_id
1 'polypeptide(L)'
;MKIFGYSFRSLIPGFVAAIGVAVVGGVVVGAFVLSGAISVAATYGDPKILYYALHTTFKNSVAWRATEDVPEDLDDEGRIALGAQHYANACAKCHGGPGLGQNPQALAMRPRPQHLAAVVDQFEDGELHYILDAGVRMSAMPAWPTSGREDEIWNVVAFIRQLPEMSADEYIELLQDQELAVEPQSVAYGERGPLIDNGIDDDPNQDRWPEEEYAYQSPATEWRDFAVQGDVVQRCAACHGGAGAGEATNGRAPNLTVLSGDYIQQALTDYASGSRKSGIMQIVASNLSAQQRVNLGEYYDSLPDQATEIAYGGDIGAGEEIATTGKLLSAVPACVTCHNNGDVGDGRVASLDVPELAGQSPIYIEQQLRLFRAGIREGGAAWKPMQYIASQLTDEDMVNLAAYFSAQEVGADIQPTDRLADASIDAGAEVVQLVCKECHTEQGIGSQSGDTPNLSLQGSDYLHQQLIAFREDIRKNSSQMRQTARQISLDDIANVAAYFGAQDPIAVSRDSEVGDANSGADIATYGLEEVGVPSCLTCHGPNPTEEIGILPRLHGQNQVYIEQRLDYFAGDSGNDVYGLSPMHRIASAMTEDQRADVAAWFAAQEPLVKN
;
A
#
# COMPACT_ATOMS: atom_id res chain seq x y z
N MET A 1 54.61 -14.27 -58.93
CA MET A 1 55.22 -13.38 -57.91
C MET A 1 55.06 -14.07 -56.57
N LYS A 2 56.17 -14.55 -55.97
CA LYS A 2 56.19 -15.19 -54.64
C LYS A 2 56.66 -14.14 -53.64
N ILE A 3 55.86 -13.84 -52.64
CA ILE A 3 56.23 -12.99 -51.49
C ILE A 3 56.15 -13.94 -50.27
N PHE A 4 57.25 -14.09 -49.52
CA PHE A 4 57.38 -14.96 -48.34
C PHE A 4 56.97 -16.44 -48.50
N GLY A 5 57.45 -17.13 -49.55
CA GLY A 5 57.41 -18.61 -49.62
C GLY A 5 56.05 -19.27 -49.91
N TYR A 6 54.93 -18.57 -49.77
CA TYR A 6 53.60 -19.07 -50.13
C TYR A 6 53.17 -18.59 -51.52
N SER A 7 52.47 -19.43 -52.29
CA SER A 7 51.92 -19.02 -53.59
C SER A 7 50.67 -18.19 -53.37
N PHE A 8 50.44 -17.12 -54.12
CA PHE A 8 49.21 -16.30 -54.00
C PHE A 8 47.92 -17.15 -54.07
N ARG A 9 47.95 -18.29 -54.79
CA ARG A 9 46.85 -19.26 -54.87
C ARG A 9 46.54 -20.01 -53.57
N SER A 10 47.49 -20.11 -52.63
CA SER A 10 47.28 -20.78 -51.33
C SER A 10 46.68 -19.87 -50.25
N LEU A 11 46.55 -18.56 -50.50
CA LEU A 11 45.89 -17.60 -49.60
C LEU A 11 44.41 -17.35 -49.97
N ILE A 12 44.03 -17.62 -51.23
CA ILE A 12 42.67 -17.42 -51.74
C ILE A 12 41.61 -18.22 -50.96
N PRO A 13 41.81 -19.52 -50.64
CA PRO A 13 40.80 -20.29 -49.89
C PRO A 13 40.58 -19.73 -48.47
N GLY A 14 41.63 -19.27 -47.79
CA GLY A 14 41.54 -18.67 -46.46
C GLY A 14 40.82 -17.32 -46.47
N PHE A 15 41.06 -16.50 -47.50
CA PHE A 15 40.37 -15.21 -47.65
C PHE A 15 38.89 -15.38 -48.02
N VAL A 16 38.56 -16.33 -48.90
CA VAL A 16 37.16 -16.66 -49.24
C VAL A 16 36.42 -17.23 -48.03
N ALA A 17 37.06 -18.08 -47.22
CA ALA A 17 36.49 -18.58 -45.98
C ALA A 17 36.23 -17.45 -44.97
N ALA A 18 37.17 -16.51 -44.81
CA ALA A 18 36.99 -15.35 -43.92
C ALA A 18 35.83 -14.44 -44.36
N ILE A 19 35.70 -14.17 -45.66
CA ILE A 19 34.55 -13.43 -46.21
C ILE A 19 33.25 -14.21 -45.99
N GLY A 20 33.25 -15.51 -46.23
CA GLY A 20 32.08 -16.36 -45.99
C GLY A 20 31.61 -16.31 -44.53
N VAL A 21 32.54 -16.40 -43.58
CA VAL A 21 32.24 -16.27 -42.15
C VAL A 21 31.73 -14.87 -41.81
N ALA A 22 32.32 -13.81 -42.37
CA ALA A 22 31.85 -12.44 -42.15
C ALA A 22 30.44 -12.19 -42.71
N VAL A 23 30.13 -12.73 -43.89
CA VAL A 23 28.80 -12.62 -44.50
C VAL A 23 27.78 -13.41 -43.69
N VAL A 24 28.09 -14.66 -43.30
CA VAL A 24 27.19 -15.46 -42.45
C VAL A 24 26.99 -14.78 -41.09
N GLY A 25 28.06 -14.28 -40.47
CA GLY A 25 27.98 -13.52 -39.23
C GLY A 25 27.12 -12.26 -39.38
N GLY A 26 27.30 -11.50 -40.46
CA GLY A 26 26.48 -10.32 -40.76
C GLY A 26 25.01 -10.66 -41.01
N VAL A 27 24.71 -11.77 -41.69
CA VAL A 27 23.35 -12.26 -41.90
C VAL A 27 22.72 -12.71 -40.59
N VAL A 28 23.47 -13.40 -39.72
CA VAL A 28 22.98 -13.83 -38.39
C VAL A 28 22.69 -12.63 -37.51
N VAL A 29 23.59 -11.65 -37.43
CA VAL A 29 23.37 -10.41 -36.67
C VAL A 29 22.20 -9.62 -37.24
N GLY A 30 22.12 -9.48 -38.58
CA GLY A 30 21.02 -8.80 -39.25
C GLY A 30 19.67 -9.48 -39.00
N ALA A 31 19.61 -10.81 -39.11
CA ALA A 31 18.41 -11.58 -38.79
C ALA A 31 18.01 -11.45 -37.32
N PHE A 32 19.00 -11.44 -36.41
CA PHE A 32 18.75 -11.25 -34.99
C PHE A 32 18.18 -9.86 -34.68
N VAL A 33 18.74 -8.79 -35.26
CA VAL A 33 18.23 -7.41 -35.11
C VAL A 33 16.83 -7.27 -35.71
N LEU A 34 16.57 -7.87 -36.87
CA LEU A 34 15.27 -7.79 -37.55
C LEU A 34 14.20 -8.69 -36.92
N SER A 35 14.58 -9.63 -36.05
CA SER A 35 13.65 -10.61 -35.47
C SER A 35 12.76 -10.04 -34.36
N GLY A 36 13.14 -8.90 -33.75
CA GLY A 36 12.50 -8.40 -32.53
C GLY A 36 12.75 -9.27 -31.30
N ALA A 37 13.71 -10.22 -31.36
CA ALA A 37 14.05 -11.08 -30.23
C ALA A 37 14.65 -10.31 -29.05
N ILE A 38 15.24 -9.13 -29.28
CA ILE A 38 15.58 -8.19 -28.21
C ILE A 38 14.40 -7.23 -28.07
N SER A 39 13.71 -7.32 -26.94
CA SER A 39 12.68 -6.36 -26.61
C SER A 39 13.28 -5.04 -26.15
N VAL A 40 12.53 -3.97 -26.39
CA VAL A 40 12.84 -2.60 -25.96
C VAL A 40 12.07 -2.19 -24.70
N ALA A 41 11.39 -3.13 -24.05
CA ALA A 41 10.60 -2.84 -22.85
C ALA A 41 11.51 -2.49 -21.67
N ALA A 42 11.24 -1.37 -21.01
CA ALA A 42 11.95 -0.91 -19.82
C ALA A 42 11.45 -1.58 -18.51
N THR A 43 10.60 -2.59 -18.62
CA THR A 43 10.05 -3.35 -17.49
C THR A 43 10.99 -4.46 -17.00
N TYR A 44 12.15 -4.65 -17.64
CA TYR A 44 13.21 -5.58 -17.23
C TYR A 44 14.59 -5.02 -17.55
N GLY A 45 15.60 -5.53 -16.84
CA GLY A 45 16.99 -5.17 -17.07
C GLY A 45 17.59 -5.78 -18.34
N ASP A 46 18.69 -5.18 -18.81
CA ASP A 46 19.48 -5.74 -19.90
C ASP A 46 20.06 -7.11 -19.54
N PRO A 47 20.16 -8.06 -20.49
CA PRO A 47 20.91 -9.29 -20.28
C PRO A 47 22.35 -8.99 -19.83
N LYS A 48 22.92 -9.77 -18.90
CA LYS A 48 24.25 -9.50 -18.28
C LYS A 48 25.36 -9.15 -19.27
N ILE A 49 25.39 -9.82 -20.42
CA ILE A 49 26.41 -9.58 -21.44
C ILE A 49 26.23 -8.23 -22.13
N LEU A 50 24.97 -7.81 -22.34
CA LEU A 50 24.65 -6.50 -22.88
C LEU A 50 24.95 -5.42 -21.84
N TYR A 51 24.53 -5.62 -20.59
CA TYR A 51 24.88 -4.76 -19.46
C TYR A 51 26.40 -4.55 -19.35
N TYR A 52 27.18 -5.64 -19.30
CA TYR A 52 28.63 -5.58 -19.21
C TYR A 52 29.24 -4.81 -20.38
N ALA A 53 28.78 -5.07 -21.61
CA ALA A 53 29.28 -4.40 -22.79
C ALA A 53 28.96 -2.90 -22.78
N LEU A 54 27.72 -2.52 -22.45
CA LEU A 54 27.29 -1.13 -22.38
C LEU A 54 28.01 -0.36 -21.27
N HIS A 55 28.05 -0.91 -20.05
CA HIS A 55 28.68 -0.28 -18.90
C HIS A 55 30.21 -0.15 -19.08
N THR A 56 30.87 -1.19 -19.60
CA THR A 56 32.30 -1.13 -19.93
C THR A 56 32.58 -0.08 -21.00
N THR A 57 31.73 0.00 -22.03
CA THR A 57 31.85 1.00 -23.10
C THR A 57 31.66 2.40 -22.54
N PHE A 58 30.70 2.60 -21.63
CA PHE A 58 30.47 3.85 -20.95
C PHE A 58 31.72 4.31 -20.18
N LYS A 59 32.22 3.50 -19.24
CA LYS A 59 33.42 3.84 -18.43
C LYS A 59 34.63 4.17 -19.31
N ASN A 60 34.95 3.31 -20.30
CA ASN A 60 36.07 3.56 -21.20
C ASN A 60 35.88 4.80 -22.09
N SER A 61 34.64 5.08 -22.52
CA SER A 61 34.35 6.24 -23.37
C SER A 61 34.45 7.56 -22.62
N VAL A 62 34.02 7.57 -21.35
CA VAL A 62 34.14 8.70 -20.44
C VAL A 62 35.62 8.97 -20.14
N ALA A 63 36.36 7.97 -19.66
CA ALA A 63 37.79 8.09 -19.38
C ALA A 63 38.60 8.60 -20.58
N TRP A 64 38.28 8.13 -21.79
CA TRP A 64 38.97 8.57 -23.01
C TRP A 64 38.69 10.04 -23.40
N ARG A 65 37.58 10.61 -22.94
CA ARG A 65 37.12 11.96 -23.32
C ARG A 65 37.15 12.97 -22.17
N ALA A 66 37.51 12.52 -20.97
CA ALA A 66 37.69 13.36 -19.82
C ALA A 66 38.67 14.50 -20.14
N THR A 67 38.35 15.69 -19.65
CA THR A 67 39.26 16.83 -19.72
C THR A 67 40.33 16.70 -18.65
N GLU A 68 41.57 17.06 -18.99
CA GLU A 68 42.67 17.18 -18.03
C GLU A 68 42.73 18.60 -17.41
N ASP A 69 41.98 19.56 -17.98
CA ASP A 69 41.96 20.96 -17.55
C ASP A 69 40.98 21.16 -16.38
N VAL A 70 41.29 20.53 -15.23
CA VAL A 70 40.50 20.64 -14.00
C VAL A 70 40.86 21.94 -13.25
N PRO A 71 39.88 22.77 -12.84
CA PRO A 71 40.14 23.96 -12.03
C PRO A 71 40.76 23.60 -10.67
N GLU A 72 41.73 24.39 -10.20
CA GLU A 72 42.34 24.21 -8.88
C GLU A 72 41.42 24.61 -7.72
N ASP A 73 40.32 25.33 -8.00
CA ASP A 73 39.41 25.95 -7.04
C ASP A 73 38.07 25.19 -6.89
N LEU A 74 38.05 23.86 -7.05
CA LEU A 74 36.83 23.05 -6.88
C LEU A 74 36.28 23.04 -5.44
N ASP A 75 37.09 23.42 -4.46
CA ASP A 75 36.71 23.58 -3.05
C ASP A 75 36.18 24.99 -2.72
N ASP A 76 36.09 25.90 -3.70
CA ASP A 76 35.54 27.24 -3.50
C ASP A 76 34.07 27.19 -3.05
N GLU A 77 33.80 27.83 -1.91
CA GLU A 77 32.46 27.88 -1.30
C GLU A 77 31.39 28.45 -2.25
N GLY A 78 31.76 29.42 -3.10
CA GLY A 78 30.86 30.03 -4.07
C GLY A 78 30.47 29.08 -5.20
N ARG A 79 31.43 28.29 -5.70
CA ARG A 79 31.17 27.24 -6.70
C ARG A 79 30.28 26.14 -6.14
N ILE A 80 30.57 25.67 -4.93
CA ILE A 80 29.77 24.64 -4.24
C ILE A 80 28.33 25.15 -4.07
N ALA A 81 28.14 26.37 -3.58
CA ALA A 81 26.81 26.95 -3.39
C ALA A 81 26.04 27.10 -4.72
N LEU A 82 26.68 27.59 -5.78
CA LEU A 82 26.06 27.72 -7.10
C LEU A 82 25.72 26.34 -7.71
N GLY A 83 26.62 25.36 -7.53
CA GLY A 83 26.42 23.98 -7.91
C GLY A 83 25.24 23.34 -7.19
N ALA A 84 25.14 23.55 -5.87
CA ALA A 84 24.03 23.07 -5.04
C ALA A 84 22.68 23.58 -5.56
N GLN A 85 22.60 24.88 -5.85
CA GLN A 85 21.39 25.49 -6.41
C GLN A 85 21.02 24.89 -7.77
N HIS A 86 21.98 24.69 -8.66
CA HIS A 86 21.69 24.08 -9.96
C HIS A 86 21.27 22.61 -9.82
N TYR A 87 21.97 21.85 -8.98
CA TYR A 87 21.72 20.44 -8.72
C TYR A 87 20.31 20.22 -8.19
N ALA A 88 19.90 21.00 -7.18
CA ALA A 88 18.56 20.96 -6.61
C ALA A 88 17.47 21.16 -7.66
N ASN A 89 17.71 22.05 -8.63
CA ASN A 89 16.75 22.42 -9.66
C ASN A 89 16.65 21.41 -10.81
N ALA A 90 17.79 20.87 -11.25
CA ALA A 90 17.88 20.13 -12.51
C ALA A 90 18.22 18.64 -12.36
N CYS A 91 19.00 18.27 -11.34
CA CYS A 91 19.62 16.95 -11.25
C CYS A 91 18.96 16.07 -10.18
N ALA A 92 18.62 16.68 -9.04
CA ALA A 92 18.19 15.95 -7.85
C ALA A 92 16.96 15.08 -8.12
N LYS A 93 15.99 15.52 -8.95
CA LYS A 93 14.77 14.75 -9.29
C LYS A 93 15.04 13.34 -9.82
N CYS A 94 16.19 13.13 -10.46
CA CYS A 94 16.61 11.81 -10.93
C CYS A 94 17.64 11.18 -9.99
N HIS A 95 18.55 11.96 -9.43
CA HIS A 95 19.74 11.48 -8.73
C HIS A 95 19.64 11.45 -7.19
N GLY A 96 18.56 11.98 -6.61
CA GLY A 96 18.41 12.16 -5.16
C GLY A 96 19.15 13.39 -4.64
N GLY A 97 19.15 13.60 -3.32
CA GLY A 97 19.96 14.63 -2.66
C GLY A 97 20.10 14.34 -1.16
N PRO A 98 20.95 15.06 -0.42
CA PRO A 98 21.07 14.86 1.03
C PRO A 98 19.71 14.99 1.74
N GLY A 99 19.33 13.99 2.52
CA GLY A 99 18.00 13.89 3.16
C GLY A 99 16.83 13.56 2.22
N LEU A 100 17.10 13.34 0.92
CA LEU A 100 16.12 13.07 -0.13
C LEU A 100 16.48 11.75 -0.85
N GLY A 101 15.61 10.74 -0.77
CA GLY A 101 15.72 9.55 -1.64
C GLY A 101 15.59 9.85 -3.15
N GLN A 102 15.62 8.82 -3.98
CA GLN A 102 15.32 8.99 -5.42
C GLN A 102 13.81 8.96 -5.68
N ASN A 103 13.37 9.75 -6.65
CA ASN A 103 11.98 9.76 -7.08
C ASN A 103 11.57 8.37 -7.64
N PRO A 104 10.37 7.83 -7.34
CA PRO A 104 9.86 6.58 -7.92
C PRO A 104 9.96 6.46 -9.45
N GLN A 105 9.78 7.56 -10.19
CA GLN A 105 9.96 7.56 -11.64
C GLN A 105 11.40 7.27 -12.05
N ALA A 106 12.38 7.87 -11.36
CA ALA A 106 13.80 7.59 -11.59
C ALA A 106 14.11 6.11 -11.29
N LEU A 107 13.52 5.56 -10.23
CA LEU A 107 13.64 4.15 -9.86
C LEU A 107 12.98 3.19 -10.88
N ALA A 108 12.00 3.66 -11.66
CA ALA A 108 11.41 2.89 -12.74
C ALA A 108 12.19 2.98 -14.08
N MET A 109 13.17 3.88 -14.21
CA MET A 109 13.94 4.03 -15.44
C MET A 109 14.93 2.88 -15.67
N ARG A 110 15.18 2.55 -16.95
CA ARG A 110 16.20 1.59 -17.41
C ARG A 110 16.98 2.23 -18.58
N PRO A 111 18.30 2.45 -18.47
CA PRO A 111 19.12 2.28 -17.26
C PRO A 111 18.66 3.25 -16.15
N ARG A 112 18.84 2.83 -14.91
CA ARG A 112 18.39 3.60 -13.74
C ARG A 112 19.41 4.70 -13.43
N PRO A 113 18.98 5.95 -13.17
CA PRO A 113 19.87 7.00 -12.67
C PRO A 113 20.55 6.56 -11.37
N GLN A 114 21.86 6.82 -11.28
CA GLN A 114 22.64 6.47 -10.09
C GLN A 114 22.35 7.42 -8.94
N HIS A 115 22.39 6.91 -7.71
CA HIS A 115 22.39 7.73 -6.50
C HIS A 115 23.81 8.29 -6.30
N LEU A 116 24.01 9.57 -6.63
CA LEU A 116 25.37 10.11 -6.82
C LEU A 116 26.23 10.08 -5.56
N ALA A 117 25.64 10.21 -4.37
CA ALA A 117 26.37 10.09 -3.10
C ALA A 117 27.12 8.76 -2.95
N ALA A 118 26.61 7.69 -3.58
CA ALA A 118 27.19 6.35 -3.48
C ALA A 118 28.24 6.05 -4.57
N VAL A 119 28.29 6.83 -5.65
CA VAL A 119 29.07 6.47 -6.85
C VAL A 119 29.97 7.58 -7.37
N VAL A 120 29.87 8.81 -6.87
CA VAL A 120 30.66 9.94 -7.39
C VAL A 120 32.17 9.71 -7.27
N ASP A 121 32.61 8.98 -6.24
CA ASP A 121 34.02 8.63 -6.02
C ASP A 121 34.58 7.60 -6.99
N GLN A 122 33.74 6.98 -7.82
CA GLN A 122 34.18 6.05 -8.86
C GLN A 122 34.71 6.76 -10.11
N PHE A 123 34.55 8.08 -10.20
CA PHE A 123 34.92 8.88 -11.37
C PHE A 123 35.90 9.98 -10.97
N GLU A 124 36.82 10.32 -11.86
CA GLU A 124 37.70 11.50 -11.75
C GLU A 124 36.94 12.80 -12.11
N ASP A 125 37.45 13.97 -11.71
CA ASP A 125 36.75 15.26 -11.91
C ASP A 125 36.50 15.57 -13.39
N GLY A 126 37.49 15.29 -14.26
CA GLY A 126 37.34 15.42 -15.71
C GLY A 126 36.34 14.45 -16.32
N GLU A 127 36.14 13.29 -15.70
CA GLU A 127 35.14 12.30 -16.12
C GLU A 127 33.72 12.76 -15.73
N LEU A 128 33.55 13.28 -14.51
CA LEU A 128 32.29 13.88 -14.05
C LEU A 128 31.89 15.07 -14.91
N HIS A 129 32.84 15.93 -15.26
CA HIS A 129 32.63 17.04 -16.18
C HIS A 129 32.14 16.56 -17.54
N TYR A 130 32.80 15.57 -18.16
CA TYR A 130 32.39 15.04 -19.46
C TYR A 130 31.00 14.38 -19.41
N ILE A 131 30.67 13.67 -18.32
CA ILE A 131 29.33 13.07 -18.13
C ILE A 131 28.25 14.17 -18.11
N LEU A 132 28.50 15.28 -17.41
CA LEU A 132 27.57 16.41 -17.32
C LEU A 132 27.47 17.18 -18.64
N ASP A 133 28.59 17.40 -19.33
CA ASP A 133 28.64 18.12 -20.61
C ASP A 133 27.93 17.33 -21.72
N ALA A 134 28.34 16.07 -21.92
CA ALA A 134 27.90 15.26 -23.05
C ALA A 134 26.62 14.48 -22.79
N GLY A 135 26.23 14.31 -21.53
CA GLY A 135 25.16 13.40 -21.12
C GLY A 135 25.51 11.94 -21.41
N VAL A 136 24.51 11.06 -21.28
CA VAL A 136 24.69 9.62 -21.54
C VAL A 136 23.70 9.14 -22.57
N ARG A 137 24.21 8.84 -23.77
CA ARG A 137 23.41 8.33 -24.88
C ARG A 137 22.75 6.99 -24.52
N MET A 138 21.53 6.77 -25.03
CA MET A 138 20.69 5.60 -24.71
C MET A 138 20.29 5.54 -23.22
N SER A 139 20.28 6.69 -22.55
CA SER A 139 19.70 6.88 -21.22
C SER A 139 18.84 8.14 -21.19
N ALA A 140 18.20 8.41 -20.06
CA ALA A 140 17.47 9.65 -19.82
C ALA A 140 18.37 10.83 -19.40
N MET A 141 19.69 10.63 -19.23
CA MET A 141 20.63 11.68 -18.83
C MET A 141 20.96 12.60 -20.02
N PRO A 142 20.45 13.85 -20.03
CA PRO A 142 20.66 14.78 -21.13
C PRO A 142 22.09 15.34 -21.13
N ALA A 143 22.53 15.83 -22.28
CA ALA A 143 23.71 16.68 -22.39
C ALA A 143 23.44 18.07 -21.78
N TRP A 144 24.50 18.78 -21.41
CA TRP A 144 24.38 20.16 -20.96
C TRP A 144 23.71 21.02 -22.05
N PRO A 145 22.73 21.87 -21.70
CA PRO A 145 21.90 22.54 -22.70
C PRO A 145 22.63 23.60 -23.52
N THR A 146 23.80 24.07 -23.07
CA THR A 146 24.54 25.16 -23.71
C THR A 146 25.99 24.75 -24.01
N SER A 147 26.33 24.63 -25.29
CA SER A 147 27.70 24.34 -25.73
C SER A 147 28.67 25.50 -25.44
N GLY A 148 29.89 25.19 -25.01
CA GLY A 148 30.98 26.17 -24.83
C GLY A 148 30.92 26.99 -23.53
N ARG A 149 30.06 26.61 -22.60
CA ARG A 149 29.99 27.15 -21.22
C ARG A 149 30.41 26.09 -20.20
N GLU A 150 31.58 25.51 -20.45
CA GLU A 150 32.19 24.47 -19.62
C GLU A 150 32.49 24.97 -18.19
N ASP A 151 32.59 26.30 -18.00
CA ASP A 151 32.74 26.96 -16.71
C ASP A 151 31.56 26.74 -15.76
N GLU A 152 30.35 26.52 -16.29
CA GLU A 152 29.15 26.31 -15.47
C GLU A 152 29.12 24.91 -14.85
N ILE A 153 29.63 23.92 -15.60
CA ILE A 153 29.62 22.50 -15.25
C ILE A 153 30.49 22.24 -14.02
N TRP A 154 31.63 22.92 -13.92
CA TRP A 154 32.54 22.80 -12.78
C TRP A 154 31.91 23.17 -11.45
N ASN A 155 30.90 24.04 -11.41
CA ASN A 155 30.17 24.33 -10.19
C ASN A 155 29.37 23.11 -9.72
N VAL A 156 28.76 22.38 -10.65
CA VAL A 156 28.05 21.13 -10.35
C VAL A 156 29.03 20.04 -9.93
N VAL A 157 30.19 19.91 -10.59
CA VAL A 157 31.26 18.97 -10.19
C VAL A 157 31.74 19.26 -8.77
N ALA A 158 32.02 20.52 -8.45
CA ALA A 158 32.41 20.96 -7.11
C ALA A 158 31.38 20.56 -6.05
N PHE A 159 30.08 20.75 -6.34
CA PHE A 159 29.01 20.36 -5.44
C PHE A 159 28.84 18.84 -5.30
N ILE A 160 28.78 18.07 -6.40
CA ILE A 160 28.51 16.63 -6.32
C ILE A 160 29.62 15.87 -5.58
N ARG A 161 30.85 16.41 -5.54
CA ARG A 161 31.95 15.91 -4.71
C ARG A 161 31.72 16.02 -3.21
N GLN A 162 30.91 16.97 -2.78
CA GLN A 162 30.57 17.14 -1.36
C GLN A 162 29.48 16.15 -0.91
N LEU A 163 28.72 15.57 -1.86
CA LEU A 163 27.55 14.74 -1.53
C LEU A 163 27.89 13.59 -0.56
N PRO A 164 28.92 12.74 -0.76
CA PRO A 164 29.12 11.57 0.08
C PRO A 164 29.16 11.84 1.60
N GLU A 165 29.59 13.05 2.00
CA GLU A 165 29.74 13.44 3.41
C GLU A 165 28.69 14.49 3.87
N MET A 166 27.85 15.01 2.97
CA MET A 166 26.92 16.11 3.26
C MET A 166 25.66 15.64 4.00
N SER A 167 25.35 16.27 5.13
CA SER A 167 24.09 16.05 5.85
C SER A 167 22.90 16.77 5.17
N ALA A 168 21.68 16.36 5.54
CA ALA A 168 20.45 17.02 5.08
C ALA A 168 20.40 18.50 5.49
N ASP A 169 20.80 18.81 6.73
CA ASP A 169 20.80 20.17 7.27
C ASP A 169 21.79 21.08 6.54
N GLU A 170 23.02 20.63 6.32
CA GLU A 170 24.04 21.36 5.57
C GLU A 170 23.59 21.65 4.12
N TYR A 171 22.93 20.69 3.48
CA TYR A 171 22.38 20.88 2.14
C TYR A 171 21.24 21.92 2.12
N ILE A 172 20.37 21.91 3.13
CA ILE A 172 19.28 22.88 3.28
C ILE A 172 19.84 24.30 3.49
N GLU A 173 20.86 24.45 4.35
CA GLU A 173 21.52 25.73 4.62
C GLU A 173 22.18 26.32 3.37
N LEU A 174 22.87 25.49 2.58
CA LEU A 174 23.51 25.89 1.32
C LEU A 174 22.52 26.48 0.29
N LEU A 175 21.27 26.04 0.36
CA LEU A 175 20.23 26.48 -0.56
C LEU A 175 19.55 27.80 -0.13
N GLN A 176 19.95 28.39 1.01
CA GLN A 176 19.49 29.69 1.52
C GLN A 176 17.96 29.80 1.72
N ASP A 177 17.32 28.70 2.12
CA ASP A 177 15.87 28.61 2.26
C ASP A 177 15.53 28.28 3.72
N GLN A 178 15.09 29.31 4.47
CA GLN A 178 14.94 29.28 5.93
C GLN A 178 13.52 28.90 6.43
N GLU A 179 12.60 28.48 5.54
CA GLU A 179 11.16 28.42 5.87
C GLU A 179 10.53 27.03 5.98
N LEU A 180 11.31 25.94 6.04
CA LEU A 180 10.76 24.59 6.27
C LEU A 180 11.20 24.03 7.63
N ALA A 181 10.36 24.24 8.64
CA ALA A 181 10.50 23.70 10.00
C ALA A 181 9.64 22.45 10.21
N VAL A 182 9.76 21.46 9.33
CA VAL A 182 9.22 20.12 9.59
C VAL A 182 10.39 19.15 9.44
N GLU A 183 10.71 18.43 10.52
CA GLU A 183 11.69 17.35 10.53
C GLU A 183 11.18 16.26 9.57
N PRO A 184 11.79 16.08 8.38
CA PRO A 184 11.47 14.91 7.57
C PRO A 184 11.90 13.67 8.37
N GLN A 185 11.32 12.50 8.07
CA GLN A 185 11.95 11.25 8.50
C GLN A 185 13.35 11.18 7.86
N SER A 186 14.34 11.68 8.58
CA SER A 186 15.72 11.79 8.13
C SER A 186 16.30 10.40 8.06
N VAL A 187 16.30 9.80 6.87
CA VAL A 187 17.12 8.62 6.67
C VAL A 187 18.55 9.10 6.52
N ALA A 188 19.48 8.53 7.29
CA ALA A 188 20.89 8.92 7.25
C ALA A 188 21.42 8.82 5.81
N TYR A 189 21.94 9.94 5.30
CA TYR A 189 22.43 10.01 3.93
C TYR A 189 23.66 9.11 3.78
N GLY A 190 23.61 8.16 2.84
CA GLY A 190 24.68 7.18 2.61
C GLY A 190 24.41 5.75 3.12
N GLU A 191 23.35 5.53 3.91
CA GLU A 191 22.94 4.17 4.29
C GLU A 191 21.94 3.55 3.31
N ARG A 192 22.12 2.24 3.02
CA ARG A 192 21.22 1.46 2.17
C ARG A 192 19.84 1.37 2.84
N GLY A 193 18.85 2.10 2.33
CA GLY A 193 17.46 2.00 2.76
C GLY A 193 16.80 0.70 2.28
N PRO A 194 15.59 0.36 2.80
CA PRO A 194 14.82 -0.74 2.25
C PRO A 194 14.48 -0.49 0.79
N LEU A 195 14.67 -1.49 -0.06
CA LEU A 195 14.18 -1.46 -1.44
C LEU A 195 12.65 -1.40 -1.39
N ILE A 196 12.06 -0.32 -1.88
CA ILE A 196 10.61 -0.31 -2.12
C ILE A 196 10.35 -1.20 -3.33
N ASP A 197 9.72 -2.34 -3.05
CA ASP A 197 9.15 -3.20 -4.07
C ASP A 197 7.94 -2.51 -4.72
N ASN A 198 8.21 -1.83 -5.82
CA ASN A 198 7.19 -1.19 -6.65
C ASN A 198 6.47 -2.19 -7.58
N GLY A 199 6.76 -3.49 -7.47
CA GLY A 199 6.22 -4.56 -8.33
C GLY A 199 6.71 -4.55 -9.77
N ILE A 200 7.66 -3.67 -10.12
CA ILE A 200 8.36 -3.69 -11.42
C ILE A 200 9.47 -4.76 -11.40
N ASP A 201 9.97 -5.09 -10.21
CA ASP A 201 11.13 -5.98 -9.98
C ASP A 201 10.72 -7.40 -9.48
N ASP A 202 9.42 -7.76 -9.57
CA ASP A 202 8.77 -8.97 -9.02
C ASP A 202 8.86 -10.24 -9.90
N ASP A 203 9.65 -10.22 -10.99
CA ASP A 203 9.83 -11.40 -11.83
C ASP A 203 10.90 -12.35 -11.25
N PRO A 204 10.51 -13.57 -10.81
CA PRO A 204 11.42 -14.53 -10.20
C PRO A 204 12.50 -15.09 -11.15
N ASN A 205 12.46 -14.76 -12.44
CA ASN A 205 13.49 -15.17 -13.41
C ASN A 205 14.55 -14.09 -13.70
N GLN A 206 14.52 -12.95 -13.00
CA GLN A 206 15.42 -11.84 -13.26
C GLN A 206 16.65 -11.87 -12.33
N ASP A 207 17.77 -12.30 -12.91
CA ASP A 207 19.10 -12.22 -12.31
C ASP A 207 19.50 -10.73 -12.14
N ARG A 208 19.54 -10.24 -10.89
CA ARG A 208 19.80 -8.84 -10.51
C ARG A 208 21.30 -8.51 -10.57
N TRP A 209 21.71 -7.52 -11.36
CA TRP A 209 23.11 -7.03 -11.43
C TRP A 209 23.15 -5.50 -11.63
N PRO A 210 23.98 -4.74 -10.87
CA PRO A 210 24.50 -4.94 -9.52
C PRO A 210 23.74 -4.07 -8.51
N GLU A 211 23.22 -4.68 -7.45
CA GLU A 211 22.52 -4.00 -6.34
C GLU A 211 23.42 -3.05 -5.51
N GLU A 212 24.74 -2.99 -5.77
CA GLU A 212 25.73 -2.21 -5.01
C GLU A 212 25.88 -0.75 -5.49
N GLU A 213 25.86 -0.47 -6.80
CA GLU A 213 25.91 0.91 -7.37
C GLU A 213 24.57 1.66 -7.19
N TYR A 214 23.57 0.91 -6.74
CA TYR A 214 22.16 1.18 -6.76
C TYR A 214 21.62 1.21 -5.31
N ALA A 215 22.41 1.64 -4.33
CA ALA A 215 21.96 1.70 -2.94
C ALA A 215 20.86 2.76 -2.78
N TYR A 216 19.60 2.32 -2.70
CA TYR A 216 18.43 3.19 -2.71
C TYR A 216 17.93 3.53 -1.32
N GLN A 217 17.47 4.78 -1.17
CA GLN A 217 16.31 5.11 -0.37
C GLN A 217 15.20 5.51 -1.36
N SER A 218 14.06 4.82 -1.29
CA SER A 218 12.82 5.28 -1.90
C SER A 218 11.81 5.58 -0.78
N PRO A 219 11.06 6.67 -0.85
CA PRO A 219 11.24 7.83 -1.74
C PRO A 219 11.62 9.09 -0.97
N ALA A 220 12.35 9.97 -1.66
CA ALA A 220 12.18 11.40 -1.43
C ALA A 220 10.72 11.73 -1.69
N THR A 221 9.92 11.72 -0.64
CA THR A 221 8.85 12.67 -0.53
C THR A 221 9.50 14.03 -0.30
N GLU A 222 8.85 15.13 -0.69
CA GLU A 222 9.27 16.49 -0.33
C GLU A 222 10.22 17.26 -1.24
N TRP A 223 10.04 17.16 -2.56
CA TRP A 223 10.75 18.03 -3.49
C TRP A 223 10.35 19.50 -3.27
N ARG A 224 11.34 20.35 -3.01
CA ARG A 224 11.21 21.75 -2.58
C ARG A 224 10.38 22.59 -3.56
N ASP A 225 9.80 23.67 -3.06
CA ASP A 225 8.66 24.43 -3.65
C ASP A 225 8.82 24.99 -5.08
N PHE A 226 9.95 24.83 -5.77
CA PHE A 226 10.24 25.58 -7.00
C PHE A 226 10.18 24.82 -8.34
N ALA A 227 9.51 23.67 -8.40
CA ALA A 227 9.11 23.08 -9.69
C ALA A 227 7.71 23.51 -10.19
N VAL A 228 7.01 24.36 -9.43
CA VAL A 228 5.69 24.88 -9.80
C VAL A 228 5.61 26.38 -9.50
N GLN A 229 6.21 27.22 -10.35
CA GLN A 229 5.85 28.65 -10.43
C GLN A 229 4.42 28.88 -11.01
N GLY A 230 3.53 27.90 -10.81
CA GLY A 230 2.12 27.95 -11.17
C GLY A 230 1.31 27.69 -9.91
N ASP A 231 0.05 28.06 -9.93
CA ASP A 231 -0.89 27.70 -8.88
C ASP A 231 -0.95 26.15 -8.79
N VAL A 232 -0.44 25.55 -7.69
CA VAL A 232 -0.39 24.07 -7.51
C VAL A 232 -1.78 23.47 -7.71
N VAL A 233 -2.83 24.19 -7.29
CA VAL A 233 -4.22 23.81 -7.46
C VAL A 233 -4.59 23.69 -8.94
N GLN A 234 -4.08 24.55 -9.83
CA GLN A 234 -4.36 24.46 -11.28
C GLN A 234 -3.86 23.15 -11.89
N ARG A 235 -2.77 22.57 -11.37
CA ARG A 235 -2.29 21.26 -11.84
C ARG A 235 -3.21 20.14 -11.39
N CYS A 236 -3.70 20.21 -10.16
CA CYS A 236 -4.69 19.26 -9.65
C CYS A 236 -6.01 19.36 -10.44
N ALA A 237 -6.47 20.59 -10.70
CA ALA A 237 -7.72 20.88 -11.41
C ALA A 237 -7.75 20.34 -12.86
N ALA A 238 -6.58 20.13 -13.49
CA ALA A 238 -6.50 19.52 -14.81
C ALA A 238 -7.09 18.09 -14.85
N CYS A 239 -7.08 17.38 -13.71
CA CYS A 239 -7.63 16.03 -13.58
C CYS A 239 -8.85 15.99 -12.67
N HIS A 240 -8.81 16.71 -11.55
CA HIS A 240 -9.85 16.72 -10.53
C HIS A 240 -10.91 17.80 -10.77
N GLY A 241 -10.76 18.66 -11.77
CA GLY A 241 -11.70 19.74 -12.03
C GLY A 241 -11.47 21.00 -11.21
N GLY A 242 -12.05 22.11 -11.63
CA GLY A 242 -11.81 23.41 -10.99
C GLY A 242 -12.34 23.48 -9.56
N ALA A 243 -13.39 22.71 -9.27
CA ALA A 243 -13.94 22.52 -7.93
C ALA A 243 -13.35 21.30 -7.21
N GLY A 244 -12.60 20.42 -7.90
CA GLY A 244 -12.13 19.16 -7.32
C GLY A 244 -13.13 18.00 -7.42
N ALA A 245 -14.26 18.14 -8.13
CA ALA A 245 -15.33 17.14 -8.20
C ALA A 245 -15.09 15.96 -9.18
N GLY A 246 -13.95 15.94 -9.88
CA GLY A 246 -13.53 14.88 -10.80
C GLY A 246 -14.10 15.01 -12.23
N GLU A 247 -14.81 16.11 -12.53
CA GLU A 247 -15.55 16.28 -13.79
C GLU A 247 -14.63 16.37 -15.02
N ALA A 248 -13.42 16.93 -14.86
CA ALA A 248 -12.46 17.11 -15.95
C ALA A 248 -12.03 15.78 -16.61
N THR A 249 -12.16 14.67 -15.90
CA THR A 249 -11.81 13.32 -16.38
C THR A 249 -13.00 12.39 -16.48
N ASN A 250 -14.23 12.94 -16.44
CA ASN A 250 -15.47 12.19 -16.40
C ASN A 250 -15.45 11.17 -15.24
N GLY A 251 -15.06 11.62 -14.03
CA GLY A 251 -15.03 10.84 -12.80
C GLY A 251 -13.94 9.77 -12.70
N ARG A 252 -12.94 9.73 -13.59
CA ARG A 252 -11.81 8.78 -13.46
C ARG A 252 -10.83 9.22 -12.36
N ALA A 253 -10.62 10.52 -12.23
CA ALA A 253 -10.04 11.09 -11.03
C ALA A 253 -11.12 11.13 -9.94
N PRO A 254 -10.78 10.85 -8.68
CA PRO A 254 -11.73 10.96 -7.59
C PRO A 254 -12.17 12.41 -7.38
N ASN A 255 -13.37 12.53 -6.85
CA ASN A 255 -13.87 13.73 -6.22
C ASN A 255 -13.14 13.97 -4.91
N LEU A 256 -12.44 15.09 -4.81
CA LEU A 256 -11.69 15.50 -3.63
C LEU A 256 -12.56 16.26 -2.63
N THR A 257 -13.66 16.88 -3.07
CA THR A 257 -14.54 17.70 -2.21
C THR A 257 -15.35 16.89 -1.22
N VAL A 258 -15.43 15.57 -1.39
CA VAL A 258 -16.15 14.67 -0.48
C VAL A 258 -15.20 13.96 0.49
N LEU A 259 -13.90 14.28 0.45
CA LEU A 259 -12.88 13.62 1.26
C LEU A 259 -12.36 14.59 2.32
N SER A 260 -12.10 14.08 3.53
CA SER A 260 -11.50 14.90 4.58
C SER A 260 -10.08 15.33 4.23
N GLY A 261 -9.65 16.49 4.75
CA GLY A 261 -8.29 16.99 4.61
C GLY A 261 -7.23 15.98 5.05
N ASP A 262 -7.44 15.33 6.20
CA ASP A 262 -6.56 14.28 6.74
C ASP A 262 -6.43 13.09 5.79
N TYR A 263 -7.55 12.63 5.22
CA TYR A 263 -7.53 11.53 4.26
C TYR A 263 -6.78 11.92 2.98
N ILE A 264 -6.97 13.15 2.47
CA ILE A 264 -6.27 13.65 1.29
C ILE A 264 -4.76 13.71 1.56
N GLN A 265 -4.35 14.28 2.69
CA GLN A 265 -2.94 14.34 3.09
C GLN A 265 -2.33 12.94 3.18
N GLN A 266 -3.01 12.01 3.86
CA GLN A 266 -2.52 10.63 4.01
C GLN A 266 -2.43 9.93 2.65
N ALA A 267 -3.46 10.06 1.79
CA ALA A 267 -3.45 9.48 0.46
C ALA A 267 -2.30 10.04 -0.41
N LEU A 268 -2.04 11.35 -0.38
CA LEU A 268 -0.91 11.96 -1.07
C LEU A 268 0.42 11.43 -0.52
N THR A 269 0.52 11.25 0.80
CA THR A 269 1.71 10.69 1.45
C THR A 269 1.94 9.24 1.02
N ASP A 270 0.89 8.40 1.01
CA ASP A 270 0.97 7.01 0.55
C ASP A 270 1.32 6.90 -0.94
N TYR A 271 0.81 7.81 -1.77
CA TYR A 271 1.17 7.87 -3.18
C TYR A 271 2.64 8.29 -3.34
N ALA A 272 3.09 9.30 -2.61
CA ALA A 272 4.47 9.77 -2.65
C ALA A 272 5.44 8.69 -2.17
N SER A 273 5.09 7.97 -1.09
CA SER A 273 5.85 6.84 -0.52
C SER A 273 5.87 5.61 -1.42
N GLY A 274 4.87 5.45 -2.28
CA GLY A 274 4.64 4.22 -3.06
C GLY A 274 3.91 3.13 -2.28
N SER A 275 3.56 3.35 -1.00
CA SER A 275 2.68 2.47 -0.22
C SER A 275 1.32 2.30 -0.88
N ARG A 276 0.86 3.33 -1.61
CA ARG A 276 -0.31 3.26 -2.49
C ARG A 276 0.12 3.39 -3.95
N LYS A 277 0.02 2.29 -4.71
CA LYS A 277 0.46 2.24 -6.12
C LYS A 277 -0.48 3.05 -7.03
N SER A 278 0.07 3.99 -7.81
CA SER A 278 -0.63 4.66 -8.92
C SER A 278 0.34 5.32 -9.88
N GLY A 279 0.39 4.86 -11.13
CA GLY A 279 1.26 5.47 -12.15
C GLY A 279 0.97 6.94 -12.45
N ILE A 280 -0.21 7.46 -12.07
CA ILE A 280 -0.56 8.88 -12.24
C ILE A 280 -0.30 9.64 -10.93
N MET A 281 -0.92 9.23 -9.84
CA MET A 281 -0.87 9.99 -8.58
C MET A 281 0.47 9.86 -7.86
N GLN A 282 1.21 8.76 -8.02
CA GLN A 282 2.58 8.67 -7.49
C GLN A 282 3.49 9.71 -8.15
N ILE A 283 3.30 10.00 -9.45
CA ILE A 283 4.04 11.06 -10.15
C ILE A 283 3.67 12.42 -9.57
N VAL A 284 2.38 12.70 -9.39
CA VAL A 284 1.94 13.98 -8.85
C VAL A 284 2.44 14.17 -7.42
N ALA A 285 2.18 13.20 -6.56
CA ALA A 285 2.45 13.30 -5.13
C ALA A 285 3.94 13.26 -4.78
N SER A 286 4.75 12.49 -5.53
CA SER A 286 6.20 12.48 -5.36
C SER A 286 6.87 13.78 -5.82
N ASN A 287 6.14 14.79 -6.29
CA ASN A 287 6.68 16.12 -6.60
C ASN A 287 6.24 17.19 -5.58
N LEU A 288 5.50 16.82 -4.53
CA LEU A 288 4.99 17.73 -3.52
C LEU A 288 5.86 17.75 -2.26
N SER A 289 6.03 18.92 -1.65
CA SER A 289 6.52 19.08 -0.27
C SER A 289 5.55 18.50 0.76
N ALA A 290 6.01 18.13 1.97
CA ALA A 290 5.10 17.66 3.01
C ALA A 290 4.09 18.73 3.37
N GLN A 291 4.56 19.98 3.51
CA GLN A 291 3.70 21.12 3.75
C GLN A 291 2.70 21.34 2.60
N GLN A 292 3.10 21.15 1.33
CA GLN A 292 2.16 21.22 0.22
C GLN A 292 1.08 20.13 0.31
N ARG A 293 1.41 18.90 0.74
CA ARG A 293 0.40 17.84 0.94
C ARG A 293 -0.61 18.21 2.02
N VAL A 294 -0.14 18.77 3.14
CA VAL A 294 -0.99 19.31 4.22
C VAL A 294 -1.89 20.42 3.69
N ASN A 295 -1.29 21.45 3.08
CA ASN A 295 -2.01 22.62 2.56
C ASN A 295 -3.04 22.23 1.49
N LEU A 296 -2.75 21.21 0.66
CA LEU A 296 -3.71 20.69 -0.32
C LEU A 296 -4.87 19.95 0.33
N GLY A 297 -4.60 19.19 1.40
CA GLY A 297 -5.65 18.58 2.22
C GLY A 297 -6.59 19.64 2.78
N GLU A 298 -6.04 20.63 3.50
CA GLU A 298 -6.79 21.77 4.05
C GLU A 298 -7.55 22.55 2.96
N TYR A 299 -6.92 22.76 1.80
CA TYR A 299 -7.54 23.48 0.69
C TYR A 299 -8.79 22.77 0.17
N TYR A 300 -8.70 21.48 -0.16
CA TYR A 300 -9.83 20.74 -0.72
C TYR A 300 -10.94 20.50 0.30
N ASP A 301 -10.58 20.30 1.57
CA ASP A 301 -11.52 20.19 2.70
C ASP A 301 -12.29 21.50 2.95
N SER A 302 -11.69 22.64 2.59
CA SER A 302 -12.36 23.96 2.69
C SER A 302 -13.32 24.26 1.54
N LEU A 303 -13.31 23.47 0.46
CA LEU A 303 -14.20 23.67 -0.67
C LEU A 303 -15.61 23.16 -0.35
N PRO A 304 -16.67 23.74 -0.96
CA PRO A 304 -18.00 23.19 -0.79
C PRO A 304 -18.10 21.78 -1.36
N ASP A 305 -18.60 20.85 -0.55
CA ASP A 305 -18.99 19.50 -0.94
C ASP A 305 -19.87 19.50 -2.19
N GLN A 306 -19.46 18.73 -3.19
CA GLN A 306 -20.21 18.56 -4.43
C GLN A 306 -20.20 17.09 -4.82
N ALA A 307 -21.36 16.49 -5.08
CA ALA A 307 -21.42 15.15 -5.62
C ALA A 307 -20.91 15.11 -7.08
N THR A 308 -20.28 14.01 -7.48
CA THR A 308 -19.91 13.80 -8.89
C THR A 308 -21.15 13.49 -9.72
N GLU A 309 -21.57 14.44 -10.57
CA GLU A 309 -22.70 14.23 -11.49
C GLU A 309 -22.28 13.51 -12.77
N ILE A 310 -22.24 12.17 -12.76
CA ILE A 310 -22.07 11.36 -13.97
C ILE A 310 -23.15 10.29 -14.11
N ALA A 311 -23.68 10.14 -15.32
CA ALA A 311 -24.58 9.04 -15.63
C ALA A 311 -23.81 7.71 -15.55
N TYR A 312 -24.30 6.79 -14.72
CA TYR A 312 -23.67 5.50 -14.49
C TYR A 312 -24.72 4.39 -14.47
N GLY A 313 -24.35 3.20 -14.95
CA GLY A 313 -25.24 2.03 -14.97
C GLY A 313 -25.14 1.26 -13.66
N GLY A 314 -26.20 0.56 -13.28
CA GLY A 314 -26.24 -0.24 -12.06
C GLY A 314 -27.64 -0.20 -11.44
N ASP A 315 -27.92 -1.18 -10.59
CA ASP A 315 -29.14 -1.22 -9.80
C ASP A 315 -28.88 -0.56 -8.43
N ILE A 316 -29.40 0.66 -8.26
CA ILE A 316 -29.25 1.42 -7.01
C ILE A 316 -29.88 0.67 -5.83
N GLY A 317 -30.99 -0.04 -6.02
CA GLY A 317 -31.65 -0.77 -4.94
C GLY A 317 -30.86 -2.00 -4.49
N ALA A 318 -30.27 -2.73 -5.43
CA ALA A 318 -29.34 -3.81 -5.10
C ALA A 318 -28.05 -3.28 -4.43
N GLY A 319 -27.58 -2.10 -4.85
CA GLY A 319 -26.45 -1.42 -4.22
C GLY A 319 -26.75 -0.97 -2.79
N GLU A 320 -27.95 -0.42 -2.56
CA GLU A 320 -28.46 -0.02 -1.24
C GLU A 320 -28.48 -1.21 -0.29
N GLU A 321 -29.05 -2.35 -0.71
CA GLU A 321 -29.11 -3.56 0.11
C GLU A 321 -27.71 -3.97 0.58
N ILE A 322 -26.72 -4.02 -0.31
CA ILE A 322 -25.35 -4.37 0.07
C ILE A 322 -24.71 -3.28 0.94
N ALA A 323 -24.94 -2.00 0.64
CA ALA A 323 -24.35 -0.90 1.36
C ALA A 323 -24.85 -0.80 2.81
N THR A 324 -26.15 -0.99 3.05
CA THR A 324 -26.79 -0.84 4.36
C THR A 324 -26.93 -2.15 5.13
N THR A 325 -26.92 -3.29 4.42
CA THR A 325 -27.13 -4.64 4.99
C THR A 325 -25.94 -5.57 4.80
N GLY A 326 -24.95 -5.25 3.97
CA GLY A 326 -23.80 -6.13 3.73
C GLY A 326 -24.17 -7.48 3.11
N LYS A 327 -23.25 -8.45 3.14
CA LYS A 327 -23.46 -9.83 2.67
C LYS A 327 -23.09 -10.82 3.76
N LEU A 328 -24.08 -11.21 4.56
CA LEU A 328 -23.90 -12.05 5.76
C LEU A 328 -23.11 -13.35 5.50
N LEU A 329 -23.45 -14.07 4.43
CA LEU A 329 -22.80 -15.35 4.09
C LEU A 329 -21.32 -15.19 3.76
N SER A 330 -20.95 -14.07 3.14
CA SER A 330 -19.58 -13.75 2.81
C SER A 330 -18.88 -12.91 3.88
N ALA A 331 -19.51 -12.74 5.06
CA ALA A 331 -19.03 -11.90 6.15
C ALA A 331 -18.65 -10.47 5.71
N VAL A 332 -19.35 -9.93 4.72
CA VAL A 332 -19.20 -8.53 4.33
C VAL A 332 -20.13 -7.71 5.23
N PRO A 333 -19.60 -6.81 6.09
CA PRO A 333 -20.44 -5.92 6.88
C PRO A 333 -21.17 -4.92 5.98
N ALA A 334 -22.16 -4.23 6.53
CA ALA A 334 -22.72 -3.06 5.84
C ALA A 334 -21.59 -2.04 5.61
N CYS A 335 -21.47 -1.53 4.39
CA CYS A 335 -20.44 -0.57 4.03
C CYS A 335 -20.55 0.69 4.90
N VAL A 336 -21.77 1.13 5.18
CA VAL A 336 -22.08 2.33 5.98
C VAL A 336 -21.76 2.17 7.47
N THR A 337 -21.45 0.97 7.95
CA THR A 337 -20.89 0.80 9.30
C THR A 337 -19.51 1.47 9.41
N CYS A 338 -18.75 1.52 8.32
CA CYS A 338 -17.43 2.18 8.31
C CYS A 338 -17.38 3.46 7.47
N HIS A 339 -18.15 3.53 6.40
CA HIS A 339 -18.04 4.60 5.38
C HIS A 339 -19.14 5.67 5.50
N ASN A 340 -19.80 5.81 6.66
CA ASN A 340 -20.82 6.83 6.88
C ASN A 340 -20.23 7.98 7.71
N ASN A 341 -19.91 9.10 7.07
CA ASN A 341 -19.43 10.33 7.69
C ASN A 341 -20.37 11.51 7.37
N GLY A 342 -21.68 11.34 7.61
CA GLY A 342 -22.47 12.50 8.04
C GLY A 342 -21.77 13.18 9.22
N ASP A 343 -21.96 14.47 9.44
CA ASP A 343 -21.32 15.31 10.48
C ASP A 343 -21.61 14.82 11.93
N VAL A 344 -21.15 13.62 12.27
CA VAL A 344 -21.25 13.00 13.59
C VAL A 344 -19.92 13.15 14.28
N GLY A 345 -19.86 14.18 15.12
CA GLY A 345 -18.90 14.29 16.21
C GLY A 345 -19.05 13.18 17.27
N ASP A 346 -19.33 11.94 16.87
CA ASP A 346 -19.34 10.75 17.74
C ASP A 346 -18.10 9.84 17.54
N GLY A 347 -17.28 10.11 16.52
CA GLY A 347 -16.00 9.44 16.33
C GLY A 347 -16.10 7.95 15.99
N ARG A 348 -17.25 7.47 15.47
CA ARG A 348 -17.55 6.05 15.26
C ARG A 348 -16.49 5.22 14.53
N VAL A 349 -15.65 5.82 13.70
CA VAL A 349 -14.48 5.11 13.15
C VAL A 349 -13.31 6.04 12.81
N ALA A 350 -13.19 7.18 13.50
CA ALA A 350 -12.17 8.19 13.20
C ALA A 350 -10.73 7.64 13.22
N SER A 351 -10.48 6.52 13.91
CA SER A 351 -9.18 5.85 13.98
C SER A 351 -8.84 4.91 12.81
N LEU A 352 -9.74 4.69 11.83
CA LEU A 352 -9.47 3.77 10.71
C LEU A 352 -9.16 4.47 9.36
N ASP A 353 -9.10 5.81 9.31
CA ASP A 353 -8.78 6.59 8.10
C ASP A 353 -9.57 6.14 6.85
N VAL A 354 -10.86 5.90 7.02
CA VAL A 354 -11.76 5.44 5.96
C VAL A 354 -12.38 6.64 5.21
N PRO A 355 -12.38 6.64 3.87
CA PRO A 355 -12.96 7.74 3.11
C PRO A 355 -14.49 7.67 3.08
N GLU A 356 -15.13 8.83 2.98
CA GLU A 356 -16.53 8.95 2.58
C GLU A 356 -16.73 8.46 1.13
N LEU A 357 -17.88 7.82 0.89
CA LEU A 357 -18.26 7.26 -0.40
C LEU A 357 -19.46 8.00 -1.04
N ALA A 358 -20.31 8.62 -0.23
CA ALA A 358 -21.46 9.38 -0.69
C ALA A 358 -21.03 10.53 -1.62
N GLY A 359 -21.65 10.61 -2.80
CA GLY A 359 -21.33 11.62 -3.82
C GLY A 359 -19.97 11.43 -4.51
N GLN A 360 -19.22 10.37 -4.20
CA GLN A 360 -17.99 10.04 -4.91
C GLN A 360 -18.28 9.49 -6.31
N SER A 361 -17.31 9.60 -7.22
CA SER A 361 -17.46 9.10 -8.59
C SER A 361 -17.70 7.58 -8.63
N PRO A 362 -18.75 7.12 -9.32
CA PRO A 362 -19.03 5.69 -9.43
C PRO A 362 -17.96 4.93 -10.22
N ILE A 363 -17.38 5.55 -11.26
CA ILE A 363 -16.27 4.96 -12.02
C ILE A 363 -15.04 4.76 -11.12
N TYR A 364 -14.78 5.74 -10.23
CA TYR A 364 -13.68 5.65 -9.29
C TYR A 364 -13.95 4.56 -8.24
N ILE A 365 -15.13 4.53 -7.61
CA ILE A 365 -15.51 3.50 -6.61
C ILE A 365 -15.35 2.09 -7.20
N GLU A 366 -15.95 1.83 -8.37
CA GLU A 366 -15.85 0.55 -9.07
C GLU A 366 -14.38 0.15 -9.29
N GLN A 367 -13.57 1.09 -9.78
CA GLN A 367 -12.14 0.85 -10.02
C GLN A 367 -11.38 0.56 -8.72
N GLN A 368 -11.67 1.26 -7.62
CA GLN A 368 -11.00 1.03 -6.35
C GLN A 368 -11.35 -0.36 -5.78
N LEU A 369 -12.62 -0.77 -5.84
CA LEU A 369 -13.04 -2.11 -5.43
C LEU A 369 -12.33 -3.19 -6.25
N ARG A 370 -12.20 -3.01 -7.58
CA ARG A 370 -11.42 -3.93 -8.43
C ARG A 370 -9.95 -4.00 -8.05
N LEU A 371 -9.32 -2.85 -7.75
CA LEU A 371 -7.92 -2.80 -7.32
C LEU A 371 -7.69 -3.48 -5.98
N PHE A 372 -8.63 -3.34 -5.03
CA PHE A 372 -8.59 -4.07 -3.76
C PHE A 372 -8.75 -5.57 -3.98
N ARG A 373 -9.71 -6.01 -4.80
CA ARG A 373 -9.90 -7.43 -5.13
C ARG A 373 -8.67 -8.04 -5.81
N ALA A 374 -7.98 -7.27 -6.65
CA ALA A 374 -6.76 -7.70 -7.33
C ALA A 374 -5.51 -7.67 -6.43
N GLY A 375 -5.59 -7.16 -5.20
CA GLY A 375 -4.44 -6.97 -4.32
C GLY A 375 -3.47 -5.86 -4.75
N ILE A 376 -3.79 -5.11 -5.81
CA ILE A 376 -2.94 -4.01 -6.32
C ILE A 376 -3.00 -2.80 -5.37
N ARG A 377 -4.20 -2.51 -4.85
CA ARG A 377 -4.38 -1.52 -3.80
C ARG A 377 -4.38 -2.24 -2.46
N GLU A 378 -3.43 -1.86 -1.63
CA GLU A 378 -3.37 -2.29 -0.24
C GLU A 378 -3.99 -1.18 0.63
N GLY A 379 -4.75 -1.55 1.65
CA GLY A 379 -5.21 -0.58 2.65
C GLY A 379 -4.07 -0.29 3.62
N GLY A 380 -4.00 0.94 4.15
CA GLY A 380 -2.99 1.32 5.15
C GLY A 380 -3.10 0.55 6.47
N ALA A 381 -4.29 0.01 6.78
CA ALA A 381 -4.48 -0.86 7.92
C ALA A 381 -3.77 -2.21 7.72
N ALA A 382 -3.00 -2.65 8.71
CA ALA A 382 -2.24 -3.91 8.70
C ALA A 382 -3.10 -5.14 8.34
N TRP A 383 -4.40 -5.12 8.65
CA TRP A 383 -5.33 -6.22 8.39
C TRP A 383 -6.04 -6.18 7.02
N LYS A 384 -5.82 -5.13 6.21
CA LYS A 384 -6.31 -4.94 4.83
C LYS A 384 -7.82 -5.28 4.61
N PRO A 385 -8.77 -4.61 5.31
CA PRO A 385 -10.22 -4.88 5.25
C PRO A 385 -10.78 -4.96 3.84
N MET A 386 -10.46 -3.93 3.06
CA MET A 386 -11.09 -3.72 1.76
C MET A 386 -10.66 -4.76 0.73
N GLN A 387 -9.48 -5.37 0.89
CA GLN A 387 -9.07 -6.50 0.05
C GLN A 387 -9.97 -7.71 0.30
N TYR A 388 -10.22 -8.04 1.58
CA TYR A 388 -11.15 -9.11 1.94
C TYR A 388 -12.56 -8.80 1.42
N ILE A 389 -13.11 -7.63 1.77
CA ILE A 389 -14.45 -7.22 1.35
C ILE A 389 -14.59 -7.31 -0.17
N ALA A 390 -13.68 -6.68 -0.92
CA ALA A 390 -13.74 -6.68 -2.38
C ALA A 390 -13.55 -8.07 -3.01
N SER A 391 -12.84 -8.99 -2.36
CA SER A 391 -12.74 -10.39 -2.80
C SER A 391 -14.06 -11.15 -2.74
N GLN A 392 -15.00 -10.69 -1.91
CA GLN A 392 -16.33 -11.29 -1.73
C GLN A 392 -17.42 -10.64 -2.62
N LEU A 393 -17.07 -9.59 -3.36
CA LEU A 393 -17.98 -8.87 -4.25
C LEU A 393 -17.87 -9.42 -5.68
N THR A 394 -19.03 -9.66 -6.29
CA THR A 394 -19.15 -9.90 -7.72
C THR A 394 -18.91 -8.61 -8.50
N ASP A 395 -18.67 -8.71 -9.82
CA ASP A 395 -18.59 -7.51 -10.66
C ASP A 395 -19.87 -6.68 -10.63
N GLU A 396 -21.03 -7.35 -10.55
CA GLU A 396 -22.33 -6.69 -10.44
C GLU A 396 -22.49 -5.97 -9.10
N ASP A 397 -22.08 -6.59 -7.99
CA ASP A 397 -22.09 -5.94 -6.67
C ASP A 397 -21.28 -4.64 -6.69
N MET A 398 -20.08 -4.66 -7.29
CA MET A 398 -19.21 -3.47 -7.36
C MET A 398 -19.83 -2.33 -8.18
N VAL A 399 -20.50 -2.67 -9.29
CA VAL A 399 -21.23 -1.69 -10.13
C VAL A 399 -22.43 -1.12 -9.36
N ASN A 400 -23.21 -1.98 -8.69
CA ASN A 400 -24.39 -1.56 -7.95
C ASN A 400 -24.03 -0.69 -6.74
N LEU A 401 -22.99 -1.05 -5.98
CA LEU A 401 -22.45 -0.23 -4.89
C LEU A 401 -21.95 1.13 -5.38
N ALA A 402 -21.22 1.16 -6.51
CA ALA A 402 -20.76 2.40 -7.12
C ALA A 402 -21.94 3.29 -7.53
N ALA A 403 -22.97 2.72 -8.17
CA ALA A 403 -24.19 3.44 -8.54
C ALA A 403 -24.90 4.00 -7.30
N TYR A 404 -25.08 3.19 -6.26
CA TYR A 404 -25.73 3.59 -5.01
C TYR A 404 -25.03 4.77 -4.33
N PHE A 405 -23.73 4.65 -4.02
CA PHE A 405 -22.98 5.67 -3.31
C PHE A 405 -22.86 6.98 -4.09
N SER A 406 -22.70 6.91 -5.42
CA SER A 406 -22.65 8.11 -6.26
C SER A 406 -23.98 8.87 -6.31
N ALA A 407 -25.10 8.21 -6.05
CA ALA A 407 -26.43 8.81 -6.04
C ALA A 407 -26.79 9.46 -4.69
N GLN A 408 -25.98 9.26 -3.65
CA GLN A 408 -26.20 9.84 -2.33
C GLN A 408 -25.78 11.31 -2.28
N GLU A 409 -26.45 12.09 -1.45
CA GLU A 409 -26.01 13.43 -1.10
C GLU A 409 -24.70 13.34 -0.29
N VAL A 410 -23.77 14.27 -0.50
CA VAL A 410 -22.52 14.31 0.27
C VAL A 410 -22.86 14.55 1.74
N GLY A 411 -22.22 13.78 2.64
CA GLY A 411 -22.51 13.83 4.07
C GLY A 411 -23.87 13.28 4.47
N ALA A 412 -24.54 12.53 3.59
CA ALA A 412 -25.77 11.83 3.94
C ALA A 412 -25.51 10.84 5.10
N ASP A 413 -26.26 10.97 6.19
CA ASP A 413 -26.21 10.02 7.29
C ASP A 413 -27.01 8.76 6.94
N ILE A 414 -26.32 7.75 6.41
CA ILE A 414 -26.93 6.50 5.95
C ILE A 414 -26.82 5.44 7.06
N GLN A 415 -27.93 5.21 7.75
CA GLN A 415 -27.98 4.24 8.84
C GLN A 415 -27.92 2.79 8.33
N PRO A 416 -27.15 1.89 8.99
CA PRO A 416 -27.23 0.46 8.73
C PRO A 416 -28.66 -0.06 8.91
N THR A 417 -29.07 -1.00 8.07
CA THR A 417 -30.37 -1.66 8.22
C THR A 417 -30.30 -2.70 9.33
N ASP A 418 -31.20 -2.59 10.32
CA ASP A 418 -31.35 -3.60 11.37
C ASP A 418 -31.95 -4.89 10.80
N ARG A 419 -31.11 -5.92 10.69
CA ARG A 419 -31.47 -7.24 10.14
C ARG A 419 -32.35 -8.05 11.07
N LEU A 420 -32.42 -7.66 12.34
CA LEU A 420 -33.12 -8.39 13.39
C LEU A 420 -34.31 -7.60 13.92
N ALA A 421 -34.76 -6.56 13.20
CA ALA A 421 -35.89 -5.72 13.59
C ALA A 421 -37.18 -6.53 13.83
N ASP A 422 -37.39 -7.61 13.05
CA ASP A 422 -38.55 -8.50 13.18
C ASP A 422 -38.30 -9.70 14.13
N ALA A 423 -37.12 -9.82 14.73
CA ALA A 423 -36.79 -10.93 15.61
C ALA A 423 -37.52 -10.83 16.95
N SER A 424 -38.06 -11.97 17.41
CA SER A 424 -38.76 -12.11 18.69
C SER A 424 -37.86 -12.74 19.74
N ILE A 425 -37.52 -11.96 20.79
CA ILE A 425 -36.77 -12.45 21.95
C ILE A 425 -37.50 -13.60 22.66
N ASP A 426 -38.82 -13.52 22.78
CA ASP A 426 -39.62 -14.57 23.42
C ASP A 426 -39.59 -15.88 22.62
N ALA A 427 -39.75 -15.81 21.30
CA ALA A 427 -39.60 -16.99 20.44
C ALA A 427 -38.16 -17.55 20.50
N GLY A 428 -37.17 -16.67 20.57
CA GLY A 428 -35.76 -17.04 20.75
C GLY A 428 -35.53 -17.80 22.05
N ALA A 429 -36.15 -17.34 23.15
CA ALA A 429 -36.08 -18.01 24.44
C ALA A 429 -36.64 -19.44 24.37
N GLU A 430 -37.76 -19.65 23.68
CA GLU A 430 -38.34 -20.99 23.48
C GLU A 430 -37.38 -21.93 22.74
N VAL A 431 -36.78 -21.45 21.64
CA VAL A 431 -35.78 -22.23 20.89
C VAL A 431 -34.56 -22.53 21.76
N VAL A 432 -34.08 -21.56 22.55
CA VAL A 432 -32.94 -21.76 23.46
C VAL A 432 -33.21 -22.86 24.48
N GLN A 433 -34.40 -22.92 25.08
CA GLN A 433 -34.77 -23.99 26.02
C GLN A 433 -34.74 -25.37 25.39
N LEU A 434 -35.15 -25.47 24.12
CA LEU A 434 -35.29 -26.73 23.40
C LEU A 434 -33.98 -27.22 22.79
N VAL A 435 -33.11 -26.30 22.34
CA VAL A 435 -31.99 -26.62 21.45
C VAL A 435 -30.63 -26.25 22.05
N CYS A 436 -30.52 -25.08 22.69
CA CYS A 436 -29.21 -24.49 23.01
C CYS A 436 -28.77 -24.75 24.46
N LYS A 437 -29.72 -24.76 25.40
CA LYS A 437 -29.49 -24.72 26.84
C LYS A 437 -28.61 -25.86 27.37
N GLU A 438 -28.73 -27.06 26.80
CA GLU A 438 -27.97 -28.23 27.26
C GLU A 438 -26.44 -28.01 27.18
N CYS A 439 -25.98 -27.22 26.21
CA CYS A 439 -24.56 -26.97 25.99
C CYS A 439 -24.11 -25.56 26.37
N HIS A 440 -24.96 -24.56 26.13
CA HIS A 440 -24.62 -23.15 26.34
C HIS A 440 -25.18 -22.56 27.62
N THR A 441 -25.99 -23.30 28.38
CA THR A 441 -26.86 -22.78 29.45
C THR A 441 -27.94 -21.84 28.92
N GLU A 442 -28.90 -21.52 29.78
CA GLU A 442 -30.03 -20.65 29.44
C GLU A 442 -29.60 -19.18 29.23
N GLN A 443 -28.59 -18.75 29.98
CA GLN A 443 -27.99 -17.42 29.86
C GLN A 443 -26.90 -17.37 28.79
N GLY A 444 -26.51 -18.51 28.20
CA GLY A 444 -25.47 -18.54 27.16
C GLY A 444 -24.05 -18.50 27.70
N ILE A 445 -23.80 -18.91 28.96
CA ILE A 445 -22.49 -18.81 29.62
C ILE A 445 -21.48 -19.84 29.06
N GLY A 446 -21.94 -20.94 28.47
CA GLY A 446 -21.07 -22.00 27.94
C GLY A 446 -20.50 -22.91 29.02
N SER A 447 -19.39 -23.60 28.72
CA SER A 447 -18.74 -24.57 29.60
C SER A 447 -17.47 -24.02 30.22
N GLN A 448 -17.12 -24.54 31.40
CA GLN A 448 -15.85 -24.21 32.04
C GLN A 448 -14.61 -24.78 31.32
N SER A 449 -14.80 -25.78 30.44
CA SER A 449 -13.72 -26.39 29.65
C SER A 449 -13.34 -25.58 28.41
N GLY A 450 -14.17 -24.60 28.01
CA GLY A 450 -13.98 -23.83 26.78
C GLY A 450 -14.52 -24.52 25.52
N ASP A 451 -14.93 -25.78 25.60
CA ASP A 451 -15.50 -26.52 24.46
C ASP A 451 -16.83 -25.91 23.96
N THR A 452 -17.57 -25.24 24.85
CA THR A 452 -18.74 -24.43 24.48
C THR A 452 -18.51 -22.97 24.89
N PRO A 453 -18.51 -22.04 23.92
CA PRO A 453 -18.22 -20.63 24.22
C PRO A 453 -19.33 -19.94 24.98
N ASN A 454 -18.93 -18.84 25.63
CA ASN A 454 -19.84 -17.89 26.23
C ASN A 454 -20.46 -16.97 25.16
N LEU A 455 -21.73 -17.20 24.87
CA LEU A 455 -22.58 -16.44 23.95
C LEU A 455 -23.13 -15.17 24.61
N SER A 456 -23.24 -15.13 25.95
CA SER A 456 -23.74 -13.95 26.68
C SER A 456 -22.89 -12.70 26.44
N LEU A 457 -21.64 -12.86 25.98
CA LEU A 457 -20.75 -11.75 25.68
C LEU A 457 -21.00 -11.13 24.30
N GLN A 458 -21.66 -11.84 23.39
CA GLN A 458 -21.69 -11.48 21.97
C GLN A 458 -22.90 -10.62 21.59
N GLY A 459 -22.73 -9.82 20.53
CA GLY A 459 -23.81 -9.08 19.90
C GLY A 459 -24.72 -9.96 19.04
N SER A 460 -25.93 -9.48 18.77
CA SER A 460 -26.95 -10.19 18.00
C SER A 460 -26.50 -10.43 16.54
N ASP A 461 -25.92 -9.44 15.87
CA ASP A 461 -25.41 -9.57 14.50
C ASP A 461 -24.33 -10.65 14.36
N TYR A 462 -23.35 -10.68 15.27
CA TYR A 462 -22.31 -11.70 15.28
C TYR A 462 -22.92 -13.08 15.44
N LEU A 463 -23.80 -13.27 16.43
CA LEU A 463 -24.44 -14.57 16.67
C LEU A 463 -25.28 -15.03 15.49
N HIS A 464 -26.04 -14.11 14.88
CA HIS A 464 -26.83 -14.35 13.68
C HIS A 464 -25.93 -14.86 12.54
N GLN A 465 -24.84 -14.14 12.27
CA GLN A 465 -23.88 -14.48 11.22
C GLN A 465 -23.19 -15.83 11.48
N GLN A 466 -22.78 -16.12 12.73
CA GLN A 466 -22.13 -17.39 13.07
C GLN A 466 -23.07 -18.58 12.92
N LEU A 467 -24.33 -18.46 13.33
CA LEU A 467 -25.33 -19.53 13.20
C LEU A 467 -25.63 -19.84 11.73
N ILE A 468 -25.79 -18.81 10.89
CA ILE A 468 -25.92 -18.97 9.45
C ILE A 468 -24.66 -19.64 8.87
N ALA A 469 -23.46 -19.20 9.25
CA ALA A 469 -22.22 -19.77 8.75
C ALA A 469 -22.07 -21.26 9.10
N PHE A 470 -22.51 -21.68 10.30
CA PHE A 470 -22.56 -23.10 10.67
C PHE A 470 -23.59 -23.87 9.85
N ARG A 471 -24.80 -23.31 9.66
CA ARG A 471 -25.88 -23.94 8.89
C ARG A 471 -25.44 -24.25 7.46
N GLU A 472 -24.82 -23.27 6.81
CA GLU A 472 -24.40 -23.31 5.40
C GLU A 472 -23.05 -24.00 5.17
N ASP A 473 -22.47 -24.65 6.19
CA ASP A 473 -21.16 -25.33 6.12
C ASP A 473 -19.98 -24.39 5.78
N ILE A 474 -20.16 -23.07 5.93
CA ILE A 474 -19.09 -22.09 5.76
C ILE A 474 -18.13 -22.22 6.95
N ARG A 475 -18.67 -22.21 8.18
CA ARG A 475 -17.91 -22.44 9.41
C ARG A 475 -17.87 -23.93 9.76
N LYS A 476 -16.74 -24.58 9.50
CA LYS A 476 -16.58 -26.06 9.61
C LYS A 476 -15.96 -26.55 10.93
N ASN A 477 -15.54 -25.65 11.80
CA ASN A 477 -14.75 -26.00 13.00
C ASN A 477 -15.53 -26.74 14.12
N SER A 478 -16.86 -26.91 14.00
CA SER A 478 -17.67 -27.68 14.97
C SER A 478 -18.77 -28.48 14.27
N SER A 479 -18.69 -29.81 14.29
CA SER A 479 -19.74 -30.68 13.70
C SER A 479 -21.08 -30.56 14.42
N GLN A 480 -21.03 -30.37 15.74
CA GLN A 480 -22.19 -30.27 16.61
C GLN A 480 -22.98 -29.01 16.27
N MET A 481 -22.32 -27.84 16.23
CA MET A 481 -23.00 -26.58 15.90
C MET A 481 -23.55 -26.57 14.46
N ARG A 482 -22.86 -27.18 13.49
CA ARG A 482 -23.41 -27.33 12.14
C ARG A 482 -24.68 -28.17 12.11
N GLN A 483 -24.72 -29.27 12.86
CA GLN A 483 -25.93 -30.09 12.96
C GLN A 483 -27.07 -29.33 13.64
N THR A 484 -26.79 -28.65 14.75
CA THR A 484 -27.76 -27.84 15.49
C THR A 484 -28.34 -26.71 14.63
N ALA A 485 -27.48 -25.93 13.95
CA ALA A 485 -27.92 -24.80 13.13
C ALA A 485 -28.76 -25.22 11.91
N ARG A 486 -28.62 -26.45 11.42
CA ARG A 486 -29.46 -27.02 10.36
C ARG A 486 -30.84 -27.47 10.83
N GLN A 487 -31.06 -27.61 12.14
CA GLN A 487 -32.32 -28.10 12.71
C GLN A 487 -33.34 -26.99 13.02
N ILE A 488 -32.92 -25.73 13.03
CA ILE A 488 -33.77 -24.57 13.30
C ILE A 488 -34.01 -23.76 12.02
N SER A 489 -35.06 -22.95 11.95
CA SER A 489 -35.34 -22.10 10.77
C SER A 489 -34.42 -20.86 10.72
N LEU A 490 -34.43 -20.11 9.61
CA LEU A 490 -33.72 -18.82 9.54
C LEU A 490 -34.33 -17.81 10.53
N ASP A 491 -35.66 -17.80 10.66
CA ASP A 491 -36.36 -16.96 11.64
C ASP A 491 -35.95 -17.33 13.07
N ASP A 492 -35.84 -18.63 13.38
CA ASP A 492 -35.34 -19.08 14.68
C ASP A 492 -33.89 -18.65 14.93
N ILE A 493 -33.03 -18.66 13.91
CA ILE A 493 -31.65 -18.18 14.02
C ILE A 493 -31.64 -16.68 14.37
N ALA A 494 -32.46 -15.87 13.71
CA ALA A 494 -32.62 -14.45 14.05
C ALA A 494 -33.14 -14.25 15.48
N ASN A 495 -34.18 -15.01 15.88
CA ASN A 495 -34.76 -14.95 17.22
C ASN A 495 -33.77 -15.34 18.33
N VAL A 496 -33.00 -16.42 18.14
CA VAL A 496 -31.97 -16.88 19.08
C VAL A 496 -30.83 -15.87 19.19
N ALA A 497 -30.41 -15.28 18.06
CA ALA A 497 -29.40 -14.24 18.04
C ALA A 497 -29.86 -12.98 18.80
N ALA A 498 -31.11 -12.55 18.60
CA ALA A 498 -31.72 -11.47 19.37
C ALA A 498 -31.79 -11.78 20.87
N TYR A 499 -32.22 -13.00 21.23
CA TYR A 499 -32.32 -13.44 22.64
C TYR A 499 -30.97 -13.40 23.37
N PHE A 500 -29.93 -14.01 22.80
CA PHE A 500 -28.59 -14.02 23.41
C PHE A 500 -27.92 -12.64 23.34
N GLY A 501 -28.16 -11.89 22.27
CA GLY A 501 -27.74 -10.51 22.13
C GLY A 501 -28.26 -9.63 23.28
N ALA A 502 -29.51 -9.83 23.69
CA ALA A 502 -30.14 -9.08 24.79
C ALA A 502 -29.73 -9.53 26.20
N GLN A 503 -28.98 -10.64 26.36
CA GLN A 503 -28.52 -11.06 27.69
C GLN A 503 -27.42 -10.15 28.21
N ASP A 504 -27.43 -9.91 29.53
CA ASP A 504 -26.32 -9.26 30.21
C ASP A 504 -25.03 -10.06 30.01
N PRO A 505 -23.90 -9.41 29.67
CA PRO A 505 -22.64 -10.11 29.49
C PRO A 505 -22.09 -10.58 30.83
N ILE A 506 -21.85 -11.89 30.97
CA ILE A 506 -21.38 -12.50 32.21
C ILE A 506 -19.98 -13.06 31.99
N ALA A 507 -18.99 -12.64 32.77
CA ALA A 507 -17.64 -13.20 32.68
C ALA A 507 -17.61 -14.68 33.12
N VAL A 508 -16.86 -15.51 32.38
CA VAL A 508 -16.49 -16.84 32.87
C VAL A 508 -15.05 -16.75 33.36
N SER A 509 -14.85 -16.19 34.55
CA SER A 509 -13.52 -16.07 35.14
C SER A 509 -12.95 -17.46 35.41
N ARG A 510 -11.74 -17.73 34.92
CA ARG A 510 -10.82 -18.67 35.56
C ARG A 510 -9.42 -18.06 35.56
N ASP A 511 -8.75 -18.18 36.70
CA ASP A 511 -7.29 -18.27 36.73
C ASP A 511 -6.91 -19.53 35.93
N SER A 512 -6.39 -19.36 34.73
CA SER A 512 -5.66 -20.45 34.06
C SER A 512 -4.17 -20.25 34.34
N GLU A 513 -3.47 -21.34 34.63
CA GLU A 513 -2.03 -21.34 34.89
C GLU A 513 -1.18 -21.24 33.62
N VAL A 514 -1.83 -21.14 32.45
CA VAL A 514 -1.20 -21.14 31.12
C VAL A 514 -1.31 -19.72 30.54
N GLY A 515 -0.21 -19.21 29.97
CA GLY A 515 -0.13 -17.85 29.44
C GLY A 515 0.19 -16.77 30.49
N ASP A 516 1.01 -15.80 30.13
CA ASP A 516 1.31 -14.61 30.92
C ASP A 516 0.36 -13.47 30.51
N ALA A 517 -0.60 -13.15 31.37
CA ALA A 517 -1.56 -12.07 31.09
C ALA A 517 -0.91 -10.68 30.96
N ASN A 518 0.30 -10.45 31.51
CA ASN A 518 1.00 -9.17 31.30
C ASN A 518 1.56 -9.10 29.88
N SER A 519 2.23 -10.17 29.43
CA SER A 519 2.65 -10.33 28.03
C SER A 519 1.46 -10.20 27.07
N GLY A 520 0.34 -10.85 27.41
CA GLY A 520 -0.91 -10.75 26.66
C GLY A 520 -1.48 -9.34 26.60
N ALA A 521 -1.35 -8.56 27.68
CA ALA A 521 -1.78 -7.15 27.71
C ALA A 521 -0.97 -6.29 26.73
N ASP A 522 0.34 -6.50 26.69
CA ASP A 522 1.24 -5.78 25.80
C ASP A 522 0.90 -6.10 24.33
N ILE A 523 0.73 -7.39 23.99
CA ILE A 523 0.35 -7.82 22.64
C ILE A 523 -1.04 -7.28 22.27
N ALA A 524 -2.02 -7.36 23.17
CA ALA A 524 -3.36 -6.88 22.89
C ALA A 524 -3.41 -5.37 22.65
N THR A 525 -2.60 -4.60 23.38
CA THR A 525 -2.56 -3.14 23.34
C THR A 525 -1.73 -2.61 22.17
N TYR A 526 -0.53 -3.16 21.96
CA TYR A 526 0.46 -2.63 21.02
C TYR A 526 0.65 -3.49 19.77
N GLY A 527 0.26 -4.77 19.81
CA GLY A 527 0.56 -5.74 18.77
C GLY A 527 2.02 -6.26 18.84
N LEU A 528 2.49 -6.83 17.73
CA LEU A 528 3.86 -7.29 17.51
C LEU A 528 4.34 -6.74 16.16
N GLU A 529 5.01 -5.60 16.18
CA GLU A 529 5.42 -4.86 14.97
C GLU A 529 6.35 -5.70 14.08
N GLU A 530 7.27 -6.47 14.69
CA GLU A 530 8.30 -7.25 14.00
C GLU A 530 7.73 -8.37 13.11
N VAL A 531 6.52 -8.83 13.40
CA VAL A 531 5.80 -9.87 12.65
C VAL A 531 4.49 -9.34 12.05
N GLY A 532 4.26 -8.02 12.11
CA GLY A 532 3.09 -7.37 11.51
C GLY A 532 1.75 -7.70 12.18
N VAL A 533 1.74 -8.02 13.48
CA VAL A 533 0.50 -8.19 14.25
C VAL A 533 0.08 -6.82 14.79
N PRO A 534 -1.10 -6.28 14.43
CA PRO A 534 -1.58 -5.02 14.97
C PRO A 534 -2.13 -5.17 16.39
N SER A 535 -2.35 -4.04 17.07
CA SER A 535 -3.13 -3.99 18.31
C SER A 535 -4.49 -4.68 18.15
N CYS A 536 -4.77 -5.64 19.02
CA CYS A 536 -6.05 -6.35 19.05
C CYS A 536 -7.21 -5.41 19.44
N LEU A 537 -6.92 -4.42 20.29
CA LEU A 537 -7.90 -3.47 20.81
C LEU A 537 -8.39 -2.46 19.77
N THR A 538 -7.72 -2.38 18.61
CA THR A 538 -8.23 -1.61 17.48
C THR A 538 -9.54 -2.18 16.93
N CYS A 539 -9.81 -3.48 17.12
CA CYS A 539 -11.01 -4.16 16.61
C CYS A 539 -11.84 -4.86 17.71
N HIS A 540 -11.20 -5.35 18.78
CA HIS A 540 -11.84 -6.13 19.85
C HIS A 540 -11.95 -5.37 21.18
N GLY A 541 -11.68 -4.07 21.17
CA GLY A 541 -11.69 -3.18 22.33
C GLY A 541 -13.00 -2.38 22.49
N PRO A 542 -13.07 -1.51 23.52
CA PRO A 542 -14.24 -0.68 23.83
C PRO A 542 -14.42 0.56 22.93
N ASN A 543 -13.50 0.81 22.00
CA ASN A 543 -13.51 1.98 21.11
C ASN A 543 -13.96 1.54 19.71
N PRO A 544 -14.44 2.48 18.87
CA PRO A 544 -15.80 2.50 18.34
C PRO A 544 -16.13 1.37 17.33
N THR A 545 -15.16 0.52 17.03
CA THR A 545 -15.36 -0.81 16.42
C THR A 545 -16.26 -1.75 17.21
N GLU A 546 -16.58 -1.47 18.48
CA GLU A 546 -17.58 -2.23 19.24
C GLU A 546 -18.99 -2.19 18.62
N GLU A 547 -19.28 -1.18 17.79
CA GLU A 547 -20.53 -1.06 17.01
C GLU A 547 -20.49 -1.86 15.71
N ILE A 548 -19.34 -2.39 15.30
CA ILE A 548 -19.24 -3.30 14.14
C ILE A 548 -19.79 -4.66 14.57
N GLY A 549 -21.09 -4.86 14.38
CA GLY A 549 -21.85 -6.00 14.91
C GLY A 549 -21.33 -7.40 14.54
N ILE A 550 -20.46 -7.53 13.53
CA ILE A 550 -19.84 -8.80 13.12
C ILE A 550 -18.47 -9.08 13.79
N LEU A 551 -17.92 -8.16 14.57
CA LEU A 551 -16.68 -8.39 15.33
C LEU A 551 -17.01 -9.08 16.66
N PRO A 552 -16.32 -10.20 17.00
CA PRO A 552 -16.54 -10.87 18.26
C PRO A 552 -16.02 -10.05 19.44
N ARG A 553 -16.77 -10.09 20.54
CA ARG A 553 -16.38 -9.55 21.85
C ARG A 553 -15.55 -10.59 22.60
N LEU A 554 -14.35 -10.22 23.03
CA LEU A 554 -13.40 -11.18 23.62
C LEU A 554 -13.26 -11.06 25.15
N HIS A 555 -13.57 -9.89 25.71
CA HIS A 555 -13.42 -9.62 27.14
C HIS A 555 -14.32 -10.54 27.97
N GLY A 556 -13.74 -11.27 28.93
CA GLY A 556 -14.45 -12.20 29.81
C GLY A 556 -14.82 -13.55 29.18
N GLN A 557 -14.35 -13.80 27.95
CA GLN A 557 -14.53 -15.09 27.26
C GLN A 557 -13.63 -16.16 27.89
N ASN A 558 -13.99 -17.44 27.72
CA ASN A 558 -13.18 -18.54 28.22
C ASN A 558 -11.80 -18.56 27.53
N GLN A 559 -10.72 -18.58 28.31
CA GLN A 559 -9.34 -18.61 27.79
C GLN A 559 -9.10 -19.78 26.81
N VAL A 560 -9.47 -21.00 27.19
CA VAL A 560 -9.25 -22.20 26.36
C VAL A 560 -9.99 -22.07 25.04
N TYR A 561 -11.17 -21.45 25.04
CA TYR A 561 -11.90 -21.17 23.80
C TYR A 561 -11.13 -20.17 22.92
N ILE A 562 -10.65 -19.05 23.47
CA ILE A 562 -9.90 -18.05 22.70
C ILE A 562 -8.64 -18.67 22.11
N GLU A 563 -7.87 -19.40 22.92
CA GLU A 563 -6.65 -20.11 22.50
C GLU A 563 -6.94 -21.08 21.34
N GLN A 564 -7.91 -21.99 21.51
CA GLN A 564 -8.32 -22.92 20.44
C GLN A 564 -8.79 -22.19 19.17
N ARG A 565 -9.42 -21.03 19.29
CA ARG A 565 -9.84 -20.23 18.14
C ARG A 565 -8.64 -19.61 17.43
N LEU A 566 -7.68 -19.05 18.17
CA LEU A 566 -6.46 -18.50 17.60
C LEU A 566 -5.62 -19.62 16.96
N ASP A 567 -5.48 -20.78 17.58
CA ASP A 567 -4.82 -21.95 16.99
C ASP A 567 -5.51 -22.45 15.72
N TYR A 568 -6.84 -22.49 15.72
CA TYR A 568 -7.61 -22.82 14.52
C TYR A 568 -7.30 -21.84 13.38
N PHE A 569 -7.25 -20.53 13.68
CA PHE A 569 -6.90 -19.53 12.69
C PHE A 569 -5.45 -19.66 12.22
N ALA A 570 -4.51 -20.03 13.09
CA ALA A 570 -3.10 -20.21 12.73
C ALA A 570 -2.87 -21.47 11.87
N GLY A 571 -3.58 -22.57 12.14
CA GLY A 571 -3.34 -23.88 11.51
C GLY A 571 -4.07 -24.11 10.18
N ASP A 572 -5.17 -23.39 9.91
CA ASP A 572 -5.97 -23.59 8.69
C ASP A 572 -5.39 -22.80 7.50
N SER A 573 -4.57 -23.47 6.68
CA SER A 573 -4.05 -22.97 5.40
C SER A 573 -4.86 -23.47 4.20
N GLY A 574 -6.10 -23.96 4.41
CA GLY A 574 -6.95 -24.42 3.32
C GLY A 574 -7.07 -23.34 2.25
N ASN A 575 -6.87 -23.70 0.98
CA ASN A 575 -6.97 -22.86 -0.23
C ASN A 575 -8.34 -22.15 -0.44
N ASP A 576 -9.17 -22.07 0.59
CA ASP A 576 -10.41 -21.33 0.64
C ASP A 576 -10.16 -19.91 1.20
N VAL A 577 -11.12 -19.03 0.97
CA VAL A 577 -11.25 -17.60 1.31
C VAL A 577 -10.63 -17.11 2.65
N TYR A 578 -10.34 -18.02 3.59
CA TYR A 578 -9.72 -17.76 4.88
C TYR A 578 -8.26 -17.24 4.82
N GLY A 579 -7.51 -17.46 3.73
CA GLY A 579 -6.18 -16.85 3.56
C GLY A 579 -6.20 -15.30 3.53
N LEU A 580 -7.35 -14.72 3.18
CA LEU A 580 -7.59 -13.27 3.24
C LEU A 580 -8.26 -12.82 4.54
N SER A 581 -8.63 -13.75 5.43
CA SER A 581 -9.21 -13.44 6.74
C SER A 581 -8.16 -12.72 7.60
N PRO A 582 -8.49 -11.56 8.19
CA PRO A 582 -7.60 -10.84 9.11
C PRO A 582 -7.02 -11.73 10.21
N MET A 583 -7.88 -12.53 10.84
CA MET A 583 -7.48 -13.36 11.99
C MET A 583 -6.57 -14.53 11.62
N HIS A 584 -6.62 -15.04 10.38
CA HIS A 584 -5.68 -16.06 9.92
C HIS A 584 -4.26 -15.50 9.88
N ARG A 585 -4.07 -14.37 9.19
CA ARG A 585 -2.76 -13.69 9.11
C ARG A 585 -2.23 -13.35 10.50
N ILE A 586 -3.05 -12.72 11.33
CA ILE A 586 -2.70 -12.34 12.71
C ILE A 586 -2.27 -13.57 13.52
N ALA A 587 -3.11 -14.61 13.60
CA ALA A 587 -2.82 -15.76 14.44
C ALA A 587 -1.64 -16.61 13.92
N SER A 588 -1.46 -16.68 12.60
CA SER A 588 -0.33 -17.40 11.96
C SER A 588 1.03 -16.75 12.20
N ALA A 589 1.05 -15.43 12.45
CA ALA A 589 2.27 -14.67 12.74
C ALA A 589 2.69 -14.77 14.23
N MET A 590 1.77 -15.18 15.11
CA MET A 590 2.01 -15.35 16.53
C MET A 590 2.53 -16.76 16.85
N THR A 591 3.36 -16.90 17.88
CA THR A 591 3.72 -18.19 18.48
C THR A 591 2.55 -18.79 19.26
N GLU A 592 2.65 -20.08 19.60
CA GLU A 592 1.68 -20.75 20.48
C GLU A 592 1.59 -20.04 21.84
N ASP A 593 2.73 -19.72 22.45
CA ASP A 593 2.80 -18.99 23.72
C ASP A 593 2.15 -17.59 23.61
N GLN A 594 2.42 -16.84 22.54
CA GLN A 594 1.81 -15.52 22.33
C GLN A 594 0.28 -15.59 22.18
N ARG A 595 -0.25 -16.64 21.53
CA ARG A 595 -1.70 -16.86 21.42
C ARG A 595 -2.31 -17.21 22.79
N ALA A 596 -1.61 -18.01 23.59
CA ALA A 596 -2.02 -18.34 24.95
C ALA A 596 -2.00 -17.12 25.89
N ASP A 597 -0.98 -16.27 25.79
CA ASP A 597 -0.84 -15.03 26.57
C ASP A 597 -2.01 -14.07 26.31
N VAL A 598 -2.32 -13.81 25.03
CA VAL A 598 -3.45 -12.95 24.64
C VAL A 598 -4.79 -13.54 25.09
N ALA A 599 -4.96 -14.86 24.97
CA ALA A 599 -6.15 -15.56 25.45
C ALA A 599 -6.32 -15.40 26.97
N ALA A 600 -5.25 -15.52 27.74
CA ALA A 600 -5.25 -15.30 29.18
C ALA A 600 -5.65 -13.87 29.54
N TRP A 601 -5.09 -12.88 28.84
CA TRP A 601 -5.40 -11.48 29.09
C TRP A 601 -6.87 -11.14 28.83
N PHE A 602 -7.43 -11.50 27.67
CA PHE A 602 -8.84 -11.23 27.34
C PHE A 602 -9.81 -11.94 28.29
N ALA A 603 -9.48 -13.18 28.70
CA ALA A 603 -10.30 -13.93 29.64
C ALA A 603 -10.35 -13.28 31.05
N ALA A 604 -9.28 -12.59 31.44
CA ALA A 604 -9.19 -11.87 32.71
C ALA A 604 -9.91 -10.51 32.70
N GLN A 605 -10.31 -10.00 31.53
CA GLN A 605 -11.00 -8.71 31.45
C GLN A 605 -12.48 -8.82 31.83
N GLU A 606 -13.02 -7.73 32.39
CA GLU A 606 -14.46 -7.58 32.55
C GLU A 606 -15.14 -7.47 31.18
N PRO A 607 -16.30 -8.12 30.99
CA PRO A 607 -17.04 -8.06 29.74
C PRO A 607 -17.37 -6.63 29.31
N LEU A 608 -17.27 -6.39 28.01
CA LEU A 608 -17.72 -5.13 27.42
C LEU A 608 -19.24 -5.01 27.50
N VAL A 609 -19.72 -3.80 27.81
CA VAL A 609 -21.16 -3.48 27.85
C VAL A 609 -21.74 -3.59 26.44
N LYS A 610 -22.89 -4.26 26.29
CA LYS A 610 -23.61 -4.31 25.01
C LYS A 610 -24.42 -3.01 24.88
N ASN A 611 -24.19 -2.29 23.78
CA ASN A 611 -24.94 -1.07 23.46
C ASN A 611 -26.29 -1.40 22.82
#